data_AF-A0A953CEG4-F1
#
_entry.id   AF-A0A953CEG4-F1
#
_cell.length_a   1.000
_cell.length_b   1.000
_cell.length_c   1.000
_cell.angle_alpha   90.00
_cell.angle_beta   90.00
_cell.angle_gamma   90.00
#
_symmetry.space_group_name_H-M   'P 1'
#
loop_
_entity.id
_entity.type
_entity.pdbx_description
1 polymer ?
#
loop_
_entity_poly.entity_id
_entity_poly.type
_entity_poly.pdbx_seq_one_letter_code
_entity_poly.pdbx_strand_id
1 'polypeptide(L)'
;MRWLLAGLVVANLFAYALFQGWLSPWIRGDREPQRLVEQRNPDRLRVVPLERLGAPPPTRSPAAANGASSRPVPAPSSTPPAPSNAAPGPASSSAPAIPPAPTLAEATPPATASRAAGACVAFAALDEQRATRLAEALESAGARVESTRVEQAASYLVYAPPAATPADAQRRLAALRRAGQADVYVMQ
;
A
#
# COMPACT_ATOMS: atom_id res chain seq x y z
N MET A 1 -27.84 -51.02 -9.17
CA MET A 1 -27.73 -49.91 -10.16
C MET A 1 -28.77 -48.80 -10.01
N ARG A 2 -30.09 -49.04 -10.04
CA ARG A 2 -31.11 -47.96 -10.02
C ARG A 2 -30.93 -46.95 -8.85
N TRP A 3 -30.68 -47.43 -7.64
CA TRP A 3 -30.40 -46.57 -6.47
C TRP A 3 -29.08 -45.80 -6.56
N LEU A 4 -28.04 -46.36 -7.17
CA LEU A 4 -26.76 -45.66 -7.40
C LEU A 4 -26.95 -44.53 -8.43
N LEU A 5 -27.69 -44.78 -9.51
CA LEU A 5 -28.08 -43.76 -10.48
C LEU A 5 -28.91 -42.65 -9.84
N ALA A 6 -29.92 -42.99 -9.04
CA ALA A 6 -30.73 -42.02 -8.32
C ALA A 6 -29.88 -41.16 -7.36
N GLY A 7 -28.99 -41.78 -6.58
CA GLY A 7 -28.05 -41.07 -5.70
C GLY A 7 -27.10 -40.14 -6.47
N LEU A 8 -26.57 -40.58 -7.60
CA LEU A 8 -25.69 -39.76 -8.45
C LEU A 8 -26.43 -38.54 -9.04
N VAL A 9 -27.68 -38.71 -9.46
CA VAL A 9 -28.54 -37.60 -9.96
C VAL A 9 -28.84 -36.60 -8.85
N VAL A 10 -29.21 -37.07 -7.64
CA VAL A 10 -29.46 -36.19 -6.48
C VAL A 10 -28.19 -35.44 -6.07
N ALA A 11 -27.03 -36.11 -6.04
CA ALA A 11 -25.75 -35.47 -5.74
C ALA A 11 -25.36 -34.39 -6.77
N ASN A 12 -25.60 -34.63 -8.06
CA ASN A 12 -25.36 -33.62 -9.10
C ASN A 12 -26.33 -32.43 -9.01
N LEU A 13 -27.62 -32.68 -8.76
CA LEU A 13 -28.61 -31.60 -8.55
C LEU A 13 -28.27 -30.76 -7.31
N PHE A 14 -27.81 -31.40 -6.23
CA PHE A 14 -27.37 -30.72 -5.01
C PHE A 14 -26.11 -29.86 -5.25
N ALA A 15 -25.10 -30.41 -5.94
CA ALA A 15 -23.92 -29.65 -6.35
C ALA A 15 -24.29 -28.47 -7.26
N TYR A 16 -25.17 -28.67 -8.24
CA TYR A 16 -25.67 -27.60 -9.11
C TYR A 16 -26.37 -26.49 -8.33
N ALA A 17 -27.24 -26.82 -7.38
CA ALA A 17 -27.92 -25.85 -6.52
C ALA A 17 -26.94 -25.08 -5.60
N LEU A 18 -25.86 -25.72 -5.14
CA LEU A 18 -24.77 -25.06 -4.42
C LEU A 18 -24.01 -24.06 -5.31
N PHE A 19 -23.69 -24.43 -6.56
CA PHE A 19 -23.01 -23.54 -7.50
C PHE A 19 -23.88 -22.36 -7.98
N GLN A 20 -25.19 -22.58 -8.18
CA GLN A 20 -26.15 -21.53 -8.51
C GLN A 20 -26.52 -20.63 -7.31
N GLY A 21 -25.91 -20.86 -6.12
CA GLY A 21 -26.13 -20.03 -4.94
C GLY A 21 -27.52 -20.17 -4.30
N TRP A 22 -28.34 -21.15 -4.70
CA TRP A 22 -29.69 -21.34 -4.14
C TRP A 22 -29.67 -21.65 -2.64
N LEU A 23 -28.61 -22.32 -2.17
CA LEU A 23 -28.39 -22.56 -0.74
C LEU A 23 -27.53 -21.48 -0.06
N SER A 24 -27.15 -20.41 -0.78
CA SER A 24 -26.36 -19.31 -0.19
C SER A 24 -27.02 -18.70 1.05
N PRO A 25 -28.36 -18.44 1.09
CA PRO A 25 -29.01 -17.87 2.27
C PRO A 25 -28.91 -18.72 3.55
N TRP A 26 -28.62 -20.02 3.44
CA TRP A 26 -28.50 -20.93 4.58
C TRP A 26 -27.05 -21.26 4.98
N ILE A 27 -26.10 -21.18 4.04
CA ILE A 27 -24.71 -21.66 4.25
C ILE A 27 -23.72 -20.50 4.30
N ARG A 28 -24.03 -19.37 3.64
CA ARG A 28 -23.15 -18.20 3.56
C ARG A 28 -24.00 -16.95 3.76
N GLY A 29 -24.15 -16.57 5.03
CA GLY A 29 -24.83 -15.34 5.44
C GLY A 29 -24.38 -14.14 4.60
N ASP A 30 -25.33 -13.25 4.33
CA ASP A 30 -25.34 -12.22 3.30
C ASP A 30 -23.97 -11.82 2.75
N ARG A 31 -23.59 -12.42 1.61
CA ARG A 31 -22.42 -11.99 0.82
C ARG A 31 -22.68 -10.69 0.05
N GLU A 32 -23.13 -9.67 0.79
CA GLU A 32 -23.30 -8.26 0.45
C GLU A 32 -23.50 -7.93 -1.06
N PRO A 33 -24.48 -8.54 -1.77
CA PRO A 33 -24.79 -8.10 -3.14
C PRO A 33 -25.39 -6.69 -3.11
N GLN A 34 -26.07 -6.33 -2.00
CA GLN A 34 -26.61 -5.00 -1.76
C GLN A 34 -25.52 -3.93 -1.69
N ARG A 35 -24.32 -4.22 -1.15
CA ARG A 35 -23.20 -3.25 -1.20
C ARG A 35 -22.75 -2.94 -2.62
N LEU A 36 -22.78 -3.90 -3.53
CA LEU A 36 -22.43 -3.67 -4.94
C LEU A 36 -23.51 -2.83 -5.65
N VAL A 37 -24.77 -2.99 -5.25
CA VAL A 37 -25.89 -2.14 -5.72
C VAL A 37 -25.75 -0.71 -5.15
N GLU A 38 -25.41 -0.55 -3.87
CA GLU A 38 -25.23 0.76 -3.23
C GLU A 38 -23.93 1.48 -3.66
N GLN A 39 -22.84 0.75 -3.94
CA GLN A 39 -21.61 1.33 -4.51
C GLN A 39 -21.86 1.91 -5.90
N ARG A 40 -22.82 1.36 -6.64
CA ARG A 40 -23.28 1.91 -7.91
C ARG A 40 -24.41 2.91 -7.68
N ASN A 41 -24.05 4.10 -7.17
CA ASN A 41 -24.87 5.31 -7.17
C ASN A 41 -24.60 6.13 -8.46
N PRO A 42 -25.13 5.77 -9.65
CA PRO A 42 -24.78 6.44 -10.91
C PRO A 42 -25.18 7.92 -10.89
N ASP A 43 -26.29 8.26 -10.23
CA ASP A 43 -26.84 9.62 -10.20
C ASP A 43 -25.98 10.61 -9.39
N ARG A 44 -24.98 10.13 -8.64
CA ARG A 44 -24.00 10.95 -7.93
C ARG A 44 -22.70 11.17 -8.71
N LEU A 45 -22.48 10.46 -9.82
CA LEU A 45 -21.31 10.63 -10.68
C LEU A 45 -21.53 11.80 -11.65
N ARG A 46 -21.07 13.00 -11.26
CA ARG A 46 -21.06 14.17 -12.15
C ARG A 46 -19.70 14.31 -12.84
N VAL A 47 -19.70 14.22 -14.16
CA VAL A 47 -18.52 14.54 -14.98
C VAL A 47 -18.28 16.05 -14.90
N VAL A 48 -17.20 16.46 -14.23
CA VAL A 48 -16.74 17.85 -14.20
C VAL A 48 -15.79 18.06 -15.38
N PRO A 49 -16.10 18.95 -16.34
CA PRO A 49 -15.18 19.28 -17.44
C PRO A 49 -13.88 19.87 -16.89
N LEU A 50 -12.73 19.56 -17.50
CA LEU A 50 -11.41 20.00 -17.00
C LEU A 50 -11.30 21.53 -16.94
N GLU A 51 -12.06 22.23 -17.78
CA GLU A 51 -12.16 23.68 -17.85
C GLU A 51 -12.74 24.28 -16.56
N ARG A 52 -13.50 23.50 -15.77
CA ARG A 52 -14.00 23.91 -14.44
C ARG A 52 -13.04 23.65 -13.29
N LEU A 53 -11.97 22.88 -13.48
CA LEU A 53 -10.99 22.59 -12.42
C LEU A 53 -10.00 23.76 -12.19
N GLY A 54 -10.02 24.76 -13.08
CA GLY A 54 -9.14 25.92 -13.01
C GLY A 54 -7.70 25.59 -13.44
N ALA A 55 -6.90 26.63 -13.69
CA ALA A 55 -5.47 26.45 -13.91
C ALA A 55 -4.80 26.02 -12.59
N PRO A 56 -3.89 25.02 -12.61
CA PRO A 56 -3.15 24.64 -11.41
C PRO A 56 -2.35 25.85 -10.89
N PRO A 57 -2.31 26.10 -9.57
CA PRO A 57 -1.58 27.23 -9.01
C PRO A 57 -0.08 27.10 -9.32
N PRO A 58 0.61 28.20 -9.64
CA PRO A 58 2.05 28.15 -9.93
C PRO A 58 2.81 27.63 -8.71
N THR A 59 3.53 26.53 -8.90
CA THR A 59 4.33 25.87 -7.86
C THR A 59 5.43 26.82 -7.39
N ARG A 60 5.28 27.43 -6.20
CA ARG A 60 6.35 28.23 -5.59
C ARG A 60 7.47 27.29 -5.14
N SER A 61 8.51 27.21 -5.95
CA SER A 61 9.77 26.55 -5.59
C SER A 61 10.40 27.26 -4.38
N PRO A 62 10.68 26.56 -3.27
CA PRO A 62 11.23 27.19 -2.06
C PRO A 62 12.76 27.15 -2.05
N ALA A 63 13.41 28.10 -2.74
CA ALA A 63 14.86 28.35 -2.56
C ALA A 63 15.30 29.74 -3.07
N ALA A 64 15.62 30.64 -2.13
CA ALA A 64 16.75 31.60 -2.17
C ALA A 64 16.51 32.79 -1.21
N ALA A 65 16.51 32.53 0.10
CA ALA A 65 16.71 33.60 1.08
C ALA A 65 18.20 33.98 1.09
N ASN A 66 18.59 34.93 0.24
CA ASN A 66 19.95 35.48 0.20
C ASN A 66 20.23 36.33 1.46
N GLY A 67 20.58 35.66 2.55
CA GLY A 67 21.14 36.27 3.76
C GLY A 67 22.65 36.11 3.78
N ALA A 68 23.38 37.12 3.30
CA ALA A 68 24.84 37.10 3.34
C ALA A 68 25.37 37.31 4.77
N SER A 69 26.20 36.39 5.26
CA SER A 69 27.18 36.71 6.30
C SER A 69 28.40 35.79 6.17
N SER A 70 29.50 36.37 5.68
CA SER A 70 30.75 35.67 5.41
C SER A 70 31.59 35.53 6.68
N ARG A 71 32.08 34.32 6.94
CA ARG A 71 33.20 34.08 7.88
C ARG A 71 34.25 33.20 7.20
N PRO A 72 35.52 33.66 7.09
CA PRO A 72 36.53 32.91 6.36
C PRO A 72 37.09 31.74 7.19
N VAL A 73 37.37 30.63 6.52
CA VAL A 73 38.11 29.48 7.04
C VAL A 73 39.47 29.46 6.33
N PRO A 74 40.62 29.45 7.04
CA PRO A 74 41.93 29.28 6.42
C PRO A 74 42.27 27.79 6.19
N ALA A 75 42.75 27.48 4.98
CA ALA A 75 43.61 26.33 4.67
C ALA A 75 45.10 26.72 4.95
N PRO A 76 46.15 25.84 4.89
CA PRO A 76 46.39 24.67 4.01
C PRO A 76 46.70 23.37 4.84
N SER A 77 47.33 22.26 4.40
CA SER A 77 48.22 21.99 3.25
C SER A 77 48.29 20.50 2.80
N SER A 78 48.86 20.32 1.59
CA SER A 78 49.70 19.23 1.03
C SER A 78 50.17 18.07 1.94
N THR A 79 50.32 16.81 1.46
CA THR A 79 51.37 16.38 0.48
C THR A 79 51.12 14.95 -0.08
N PRO A 80 51.51 14.62 -1.34
CA PRO A 80 51.35 13.29 -1.98
C PRO A 80 52.63 12.41 -1.94
N PRO A 81 52.59 11.13 -2.38
CA PRO A 81 53.09 10.75 -3.72
C PRO A 81 52.29 9.60 -4.40
N ALA A 82 51.96 9.65 -5.70
CA ALA A 82 52.74 9.31 -6.91
C ALA A 82 52.41 7.89 -7.49
N PRO A 83 52.61 7.61 -8.79
CA PRO A 83 51.82 6.59 -9.52
C PRO A 83 52.61 5.35 -9.97
N SER A 84 51.89 4.31 -10.44
CA SER A 84 52.38 3.48 -11.56
C SER A 84 51.26 2.69 -12.25
N ASN A 85 51.29 2.63 -13.59
CA ASN A 85 50.42 1.82 -14.43
C ASN A 85 51.16 0.55 -14.89
N ALA A 86 50.53 -0.63 -14.80
CA ALA A 86 50.85 -1.78 -15.65
C ALA A 86 49.67 -2.78 -15.72
N ALA A 87 49.27 -3.12 -16.94
CA ALA A 87 48.44 -4.28 -17.31
C ALA A 87 49.33 -5.21 -18.19
N PRO A 88 48.99 -6.49 -18.49
CA PRO A 88 47.67 -7.14 -18.46
C PRO A 88 47.60 -8.48 -17.69
N GLY A 89 46.42 -9.15 -17.72
CA GLY A 89 46.10 -10.35 -16.92
C GLY A 89 46.69 -11.69 -17.40
N PRO A 90 46.20 -12.84 -16.90
CA PRO A 90 44.78 -13.20 -17.09
C PRO A 90 44.04 -13.78 -15.86
N ALA A 91 42.71 -13.85 -16.03
CA ALA A 91 41.71 -14.68 -15.35
C ALA A 91 42.07 -15.37 -14.02
N SER A 92 41.38 -14.96 -12.94
CA SER A 92 40.87 -15.88 -11.94
C SER A 92 39.49 -15.46 -11.46
N SER A 93 38.67 -16.47 -11.14
CA SER A 93 37.25 -16.32 -10.87
C SER A 93 36.99 -15.72 -9.49
N SER A 94 36.16 -14.68 -9.45
CA SER A 94 35.38 -14.33 -8.26
C SER A 94 34.06 -13.73 -8.72
N ALA A 95 32.97 -14.49 -8.53
CA ALA A 95 31.62 -14.01 -8.80
C ALA A 95 31.33 -12.73 -8.00
N PRO A 96 30.51 -11.79 -8.52
CA PRO A 96 30.10 -10.62 -7.75
C PRO A 96 29.41 -11.08 -6.47
N ALA A 97 30.03 -10.77 -5.32
CA ALA A 97 29.40 -10.98 -4.04
C ALA A 97 28.12 -10.13 -3.99
N ILE A 98 26.98 -10.82 -3.84
CA ILE A 98 25.69 -10.18 -3.64
C ILE A 98 25.82 -9.32 -2.36
N PRO A 99 25.63 -7.99 -2.42
CA PRO A 99 25.55 -7.21 -1.20
C PRO A 99 24.36 -7.75 -0.40
N PRO A 100 24.50 -8.04 0.91
CA PRO A 100 23.37 -8.48 1.70
C PRO A 100 22.26 -7.44 1.57
N ALA A 101 21.06 -7.90 1.20
CA ALA A 101 19.90 -7.03 1.13
C ALA A 101 19.76 -6.30 2.46
N PRO A 102 19.31 -5.02 2.47
CA PRO A 102 18.98 -4.36 3.72
C PRO A 102 17.95 -5.23 4.44
N THR A 103 18.38 -5.81 5.57
CA THR A 103 17.49 -6.49 6.49
C THR A 103 16.30 -5.57 6.72
N LEU A 104 15.08 -6.08 6.50
CA LEU A 104 13.89 -5.39 6.98
C LEU A 104 14.16 -5.09 8.45
N ALA A 105 14.33 -3.81 8.78
CA ALA A 105 14.38 -3.37 10.16
C ALA A 105 12.97 -3.63 10.70
N GLU A 106 12.79 -4.85 11.20
CA GLU A 106 11.63 -5.27 11.97
C GLU A 106 11.51 -4.24 13.08
N ALA A 107 10.53 -3.36 12.91
CA ALA A 107 10.33 -2.20 13.75
C ALA A 107 9.95 -2.71 15.15
N THR A 108 10.99 -2.98 15.93
CA THR A 108 10.88 -3.56 17.27
C THR A 108 10.03 -2.58 18.06
N PRO A 109 8.79 -2.93 18.43
CA PRO A 109 7.98 -2.04 19.25
C PRO A 109 8.78 -1.78 20.53
N PRO A 110 8.86 -0.51 21.01
CA PRO A 110 9.63 -0.21 22.20
C PRO A 110 9.15 -1.10 23.33
N ALA A 111 10.08 -1.81 23.97
CA ALA A 111 9.81 -2.80 25.00
C ALA A 111 9.23 -2.12 26.26
N THR A 112 7.94 -1.84 26.23
CA THR A 112 7.19 -1.33 27.37
C THR A 112 7.09 -2.43 28.39
N ALA A 113 7.59 -2.15 29.60
CA ALA A 113 7.76 -3.14 30.66
C ALA A 113 6.49 -3.97 30.90
N SER A 114 6.66 -5.29 31.00
CA SER A 114 5.60 -6.21 31.40
C SER A 114 5.14 -5.89 32.82
N ARG A 115 4.10 -5.06 32.93
CA ARG A 115 3.30 -4.96 34.15
C ARG A 115 2.41 -6.19 34.26
N ALA A 116 2.09 -6.55 35.51
CA ALA A 116 1.36 -7.76 35.87
C ALA A 116 0.15 -8.04 34.95
N ALA A 117 -0.06 -9.31 34.61
CA ALA A 117 -0.93 -9.79 33.54
C ALA A 117 -2.43 -9.50 33.76
N GLY A 118 -2.84 -8.24 33.58
CA GLY A 118 -4.14 -7.90 33.05
C GLY A 118 -4.08 -7.99 31.52
N ALA A 119 -5.00 -8.72 30.91
CA ALA A 119 -5.06 -8.82 29.45
C ALA A 119 -5.52 -7.49 28.84
N CYS A 120 -4.62 -6.78 28.16
CA CYS A 120 -5.01 -5.62 27.33
C CYS A 120 -5.72 -6.12 26.07
N VAL A 121 -6.96 -5.68 25.86
CA VAL A 121 -7.75 -5.99 24.66
C VAL A 121 -7.73 -4.78 23.75
N ALA A 122 -7.25 -4.96 22.52
CA ALA A 122 -7.26 -3.92 21.49
C ALA A 122 -8.47 -4.09 20.57
N PHE A 123 -9.17 -2.98 20.30
CA PHE A 123 -10.27 -2.93 19.33
C PHE A 123 -9.85 -2.05 18.15
N ALA A 124 -9.98 -2.57 16.93
CA ALA A 124 -9.55 -1.90 15.69
C ALA A 124 -10.71 -1.75 14.70
N ALA A 125 -10.53 -0.92 13.67
CA ALA A 125 -11.52 -0.65 12.62
C ALA A 125 -12.91 -0.17 13.13
N LEU A 126 -12.91 0.55 14.26
CA LEU A 126 -14.07 1.28 14.74
C LEU A 126 -14.18 2.63 14.02
N ASP A 127 -15.40 3.02 13.65
CA ASP A 127 -15.68 4.43 13.34
C ASP A 127 -15.66 5.28 14.62
N GLU A 128 -15.46 6.58 14.47
CA GLU A 128 -15.32 7.54 15.58
C GLU A 128 -16.49 7.43 16.58
N GLN A 129 -17.72 7.30 16.10
CA GLN A 129 -18.91 7.25 16.93
C GLN A 129 -19.01 5.95 17.75
N ARG A 130 -18.56 4.82 17.18
CA ARG A 130 -18.46 3.54 17.91
C ARG A 130 -17.28 3.54 18.89
N ALA A 131 -16.15 4.14 18.52
CA ALA A 131 -14.98 4.26 19.38
C ALA A 131 -15.32 5.02 20.68
N THR A 132 -15.99 6.18 20.57
CA THR A 132 -16.41 6.97 21.75
C THR A 132 -17.36 6.18 22.65
N ARG A 133 -18.42 5.56 22.09
CA ARG A 133 -19.38 4.76 22.88
C ARG A 133 -18.74 3.56 23.56
N LEU A 134 -17.77 2.92 22.91
CA LEU A 134 -17.03 1.79 23.49
C LEU A 134 -16.11 2.27 24.62
N ALA A 135 -15.45 3.41 24.46
CA ALA A 135 -14.64 4.02 25.52
C ALA A 135 -15.48 4.35 26.76
N GLU A 136 -16.60 5.06 26.60
CA GLU A 136 -17.54 5.39 27.67
C GLU A 136 -18.06 4.12 28.40
N ALA A 137 -18.42 3.08 27.63
CA ALA A 137 -18.88 1.80 28.19
C ALA A 137 -17.77 1.08 28.99
N LEU A 138 -16.53 1.09 28.52
CA LEU A 138 -15.39 0.47 29.21
C LEU A 138 -14.97 1.26 30.45
N GLU A 139 -14.95 2.59 30.38
CA GLU A 139 -14.65 3.47 31.53
C GLU A 139 -15.73 3.34 32.62
N SER A 140 -17.01 3.29 32.25
CA SER A 140 -18.09 3.05 33.22
C SER A 140 -18.05 1.66 33.87
N ALA A 141 -17.45 0.66 33.20
CA ALA A 141 -17.14 -0.65 33.76
C ALA A 141 -15.84 -0.68 34.60
N GLY A 142 -15.16 0.46 34.77
CA GLY A 142 -13.93 0.58 35.57
C GLY A 142 -12.65 0.16 34.83
N ALA A 143 -12.71 -0.09 33.53
CA ALA A 143 -11.52 -0.36 32.72
C ALA A 143 -10.76 0.95 32.41
N ARG A 144 -9.44 0.85 32.25
CA ARG A 144 -8.63 1.94 31.69
C ARG A 144 -8.67 1.85 30.18
N VAL A 145 -9.05 2.96 29.53
CA VAL A 145 -9.11 3.05 28.07
C VAL A 145 -7.99 3.96 27.56
N GLU A 146 -7.37 3.56 26.46
CA GLU A 146 -6.45 4.39 25.69
C GLU A 146 -6.99 4.44 24.24
N SER A 147 -7.09 5.65 23.69
CA SER A 147 -7.64 5.90 22.36
C SER A 147 -6.55 6.48 21.47
N THR A 148 -6.32 5.85 20.31
CA THR A 148 -5.42 6.34 19.27
C THR A 148 -6.16 6.35 17.94
N ARG A 149 -6.32 7.54 17.33
CA ARG A 149 -6.82 7.63 15.96
C ARG A 149 -5.68 7.30 14.99
N VAL A 150 -5.92 6.33 14.11
CA VAL A 150 -5.01 5.98 13.01
C VAL A 150 -5.72 6.26 11.70
N GLU A 151 -5.21 7.20 10.89
CA GLU A 151 -5.65 7.31 9.50
C GLU A 151 -5.15 6.10 8.72
N GLN A 152 -6.06 5.34 8.13
CA GLN A 152 -5.70 4.30 7.18
C GLN A 152 -5.32 4.97 5.86
N ALA A 153 -4.08 4.78 5.42
CA ALA A 153 -3.60 5.29 4.14
C ALA A 153 -4.38 4.66 2.97
N ALA A 154 -5.33 5.41 2.41
CA ALA A 154 -6.10 4.98 1.25
C ALA A 154 -5.29 5.16 -0.04
N SER A 155 -4.76 4.06 -0.57
CA SER A 155 -4.13 4.03 -1.89
C SER A 155 -5.18 3.89 -3.00
N TYR A 156 -5.14 4.76 -4.01
CA TYR A 156 -6.01 4.69 -5.19
C TYR A 156 -5.25 4.17 -6.41
N LEU A 157 -5.82 3.19 -7.11
CA LEU A 157 -5.26 2.71 -8.38
C LEU A 157 -5.76 3.60 -9.53
N VAL A 158 -4.84 4.27 -10.21
CA VAL A 158 -5.15 5.16 -11.35
C VAL A 158 -4.80 4.45 -12.66
N TYR A 159 -5.81 4.23 -13.51
CA TYR A 159 -5.62 3.65 -14.83
C TYR A 159 -5.23 4.71 -15.86
N ALA A 160 -4.04 4.58 -16.44
CA ALA A 160 -3.64 5.35 -17.62
C ALA A 160 -4.34 4.81 -18.89
N PRO A 161 -4.59 5.64 -19.91
CA PRO A 161 -5.13 5.18 -21.19
C PRO A 161 -4.25 4.09 -21.82
N PRO A 162 -4.85 3.08 -22.49
CA PRO A 162 -4.12 1.96 -23.07
C PRO A 162 -3.05 2.45 -24.06
N ALA A 163 -1.94 1.72 -24.09
CA ALA A 163 -0.86 1.96 -25.03
C ALA A 163 -1.16 1.24 -26.36
N ALA A 164 -0.81 1.85 -27.49
CA ALA A 164 -1.00 1.23 -28.80
C ALA A 164 -0.09 0.00 -29.00
N THR A 165 1.10 0.01 -28.39
CA THR A 165 2.03 -1.13 -28.40
C THR A 165 2.65 -1.38 -27.02
N PRO A 166 3.14 -2.61 -26.74
CA PRO A 166 3.91 -2.91 -25.52
C PRO A 166 5.15 -2.01 -25.35
N ALA A 167 5.79 -1.63 -26.46
CA ALA A 167 6.94 -0.72 -26.44
C ALA A 167 6.54 0.68 -25.94
N ASP A 168 5.34 1.17 -26.27
CA ASP A 168 4.86 2.49 -25.81
C ASP A 168 4.53 2.46 -24.31
N ALA A 169 3.94 1.35 -23.83
CA ALA A 169 3.72 1.13 -22.39
C ALA A 169 5.04 1.17 -21.60
N GLN A 170 6.08 0.48 -22.07
CA GLN A 170 7.40 0.50 -21.45
C GLN A 170 8.05 1.90 -21.47
N ARG A 171 7.92 2.67 -22.56
CA ARG A 171 8.44 4.05 -22.61
C ARG A 171 7.71 4.99 -21.64
N ARG A 172 6.38 4.86 -21.52
CA ARG A 172 5.58 5.60 -20.52
C ARG A 172 5.94 5.21 -19.08
N LEU A 173 6.10 3.91 -18.81
CA LEU A 173 6.53 3.40 -17.50
C LEU A 173 7.88 3.99 -17.07
N ALA A 174 8.86 3.99 -17.97
CA ALA A 174 10.16 4.58 -17.72
C ALA A 174 10.11 6.11 -17.51
N ALA A 175 9.22 6.82 -18.20
CA ALA A 175 9.00 8.24 -17.99
C ALA A 175 8.41 8.55 -16.60
N LEU A 176 7.39 7.80 -16.17
CA LEU A 176 6.74 7.95 -14.87
C LEU A 176 7.72 7.67 -13.71
N ARG A 177 8.55 6.62 -13.83
CA ARG A 177 9.58 6.32 -12.82
C ARG A 177 10.65 7.42 -12.72
N ARG A 178 11.08 8.01 -13.83
CA ARG A 178 11.97 9.20 -13.81
C ARG A 178 11.32 10.44 -13.21
N ALA A 179 9.98 10.53 -13.23
CA ALA A 179 9.21 11.56 -12.56
C ALA A 179 8.91 11.25 -11.07
N GLY A 180 9.56 10.23 -10.49
CA GLY A 180 9.42 9.85 -9.08
C GLY A 180 8.24 8.92 -8.75
N GLN A 181 7.46 8.49 -9.74
CA GLN A 181 6.34 7.56 -9.53
C GLN A 181 6.87 6.11 -9.53
N ALA A 182 7.11 5.57 -8.33
CA ALA A 182 7.65 4.22 -8.16
C ALA A 182 6.59 3.13 -8.44
N ASP A 183 5.38 3.29 -7.87
CA ASP A 183 4.26 2.35 -7.95
C ASP A 183 3.50 2.41 -9.27
N VAL A 184 4.23 2.15 -10.36
CA VAL A 184 3.68 2.08 -11.71
C VAL A 184 4.01 0.72 -12.32
N TYR A 185 2.97 0.10 -12.90
CA TYR A 185 2.98 -1.26 -13.41
C TYR A 185 2.26 -1.30 -14.77
N VAL A 186 2.63 -2.27 -15.62
CA VAL A 186 1.94 -2.55 -16.88
C VAL A 186 1.17 -3.85 -16.71
N MET A 187 -0.14 -3.80 -16.86
CA MET A 187 -1.01 -4.99 -16.89
C MET A 187 -1.08 -5.52 -18.33
N GLN A 188 -1.12 -6.85 -18.48
CA GLN A 188 -1.20 -7.58 -19.75
C GLN A 188 -2.31 -8.64 -19.65
#